data_AF-A0A0V0HDP3-F1
#
_entry.id   AF-A0A0V0HDP3-F1
#
_cell.length_a   1.000
_cell.length_b   1.000
_cell.length_c   1.000
_cell.angle_alpha   90.00
_cell.angle_beta   90.00
_cell.angle_gamma   90.00
#
_symmetry.space_group_name_H-M   'P 1'
#
loop_
_entity.id
_entity.type
_entity.pdbx_description
1 polymer ?
#
loop_
_entity_poly.entity_id
_entity_poly.type
_entity_poly.pdbx_seq_one_letter_code
_entity_poly.pdbx_strand_id
1 'polypeptide(L)'
;MDLTIDVVHHCKGIPLALKVLGSSLGDLSIEIWESALRKLKAIPDSKILEKLRISYECLPDDNVQNLFLDIVCFFAGKDKDYAVTILDGCGFFSVVGIQILVDRCLLAIEHNKLMVHQLLQDMGREIIREESPWEPSSQSRIWKHKDAFNIFQGKTGTERIQGLVLDIRMLKEVEYVGQKLNRNDVEHWQFECPADVRSLRMTDANSQGRQSLTFLELFRNVFSETSNGILFEIDAFSRMKKLRILQLTEAKFTGSYQWFPKSLKLL
;
A
#
# COMPACT_ATOMS: atom_id res chain seq x y z
N MET A 1 -16.42 6.16 -37.27
CA MET A 1 -16.74 4.74 -36.95
C MET A 1 -15.48 3.87 -36.87
N ASP A 2 -14.31 4.34 -37.31
CA ASP A 2 -13.09 3.51 -37.35
C ASP A 2 -12.36 3.38 -36.00
N LEU A 3 -12.47 4.39 -35.12
CA LEU A 3 -11.73 4.44 -33.85
C LEU A 3 -12.13 3.33 -32.86
N THR A 4 -13.40 2.92 -32.83
CA THR A 4 -13.88 1.87 -31.93
C THR A 4 -13.43 0.47 -32.35
N ILE A 5 -13.31 0.22 -33.66
CA ILE A 5 -12.85 -1.07 -34.19
C ILE A 5 -11.36 -1.28 -33.86
N ASP A 6 -10.57 -0.22 -33.97
CA ASP A 6 -9.15 -0.23 -33.63
C ASP A 6 -8.93 -0.58 -32.15
N VAL A 7 -9.67 0.02 -31.22
CA VAL A 7 -9.56 -0.29 -29.79
C VAL A 7 -9.85 -1.77 -29.51
N VAL A 8 -10.90 -2.33 -30.14
CA VAL A 8 -11.26 -3.76 -30.03
C VAL A 8 -10.11 -4.65 -30.50
N HIS A 9 -9.53 -4.32 -31.66
CA HIS A 9 -8.42 -5.07 -32.23
C HIS A 9 -7.18 -5.05 -31.31
N HIS A 10 -6.82 -3.87 -30.80
CA HIS A 10 -5.61 -3.70 -29.97
C HIS A 10 -5.75 -4.21 -28.54
N CYS A 11 -6.96 -4.44 -28.03
CA CYS A 11 -7.16 -5.11 -26.74
C CYS A 11 -7.18 -6.65 -26.84
N LYS A 12 -7.14 -7.22 -28.06
CA LYS A 12 -7.08 -8.68 -28.33
C LYS A 12 -8.04 -9.54 -27.52
N GLY A 13 -9.27 -9.04 -27.31
CA GLY A 13 -10.29 -9.77 -26.58
C GLY A 13 -10.07 -9.85 -25.07
N ILE A 14 -9.21 -9.02 -24.48
CA ILE A 14 -9.09 -8.84 -23.03
C ILE A 14 -10.23 -7.91 -22.59
N PRO A 15 -11.31 -8.42 -21.97
CA PRO A 15 -12.51 -7.62 -21.72
C PRO A 15 -12.24 -6.46 -20.76
N LEU A 16 -11.32 -6.66 -19.81
CA LEU A 16 -10.92 -5.61 -18.87
C LEU A 16 -10.27 -4.42 -19.58
N ALA A 17 -9.34 -4.66 -20.50
CA ALA A 17 -8.66 -3.58 -21.22
C ALA A 17 -9.65 -2.75 -22.05
N LEU A 18 -10.63 -3.41 -22.68
CA LEU A 18 -11.71 -2.73 -23.39
C LEU A 18 -12.57 -1.89 -22.47
N LYS A 19 -13.00 -2.46 -21.35
CA LYS A 19 -13.83 -1.78 -20.37
C LYS A 19 -13.12 -0.53 -19.84
N VAL A 20 -11.88 -0.69 -19.37
CA VAL A 20 -11.07 0.36 -18.73
C VAL A 20 -10.69 1.46 -19.73
N LEU A 21 -10.22 1.11 -20.93
CA LEU A 21 -9.88 2.12 -21.93
C LEU A 21 -11.12 2.85 -22.45
N GLY A 22 -12.22 2.12 -22.67
CA GLY A 22 -13.49 2.71 -23.08
C GLY A 22 -14.02 3.70 -22.05
N SER A 23 -14.03 3.33 -20.77
CA SER A 23 -14.46 4.23 -19.69
C SER A 23 -13.50 5.39 -19.48
N SER A 24 -12.20 5.23 -19.70
CA SER A 24 -11.24 6.33 -19.49
C SER A 24 -11.21 7.36 -20.61
N LEU A 25 -11.49 6.96 -21.84
CA LEU A 25 -11.49 7.86 -23.00
C LEU A 25 -12.88 8.42 -23.31
N GLY A 26 -13.95 7.78 -22.80
CA GLY A 26 -15.36 8.05 -23.10
C GLY A 26 -15.79 9.51 -23.11
N ASP A 27 -15.24 10.31 -22.18
CA ASP A 27 -15.66 11.69 -21.93
C ASP A 27 -14.54 12.70 -22.24
N LEU A 28 -13.48 12.25 -22.91
CA LEU A 28 -12.36 13.09 -23.34
C LEU A 28 -12.58 13.63 -24.75
N SER A 29 -11.81 14.65 -25.13
CA SER A 29 -11.86 15.21 -26.48
C SER A 29 -11.38 14.20 -27.52
N ILE A 30 -11.87 14.34 -28.75
CA ILE A 30 -11.46 13.51 -29.90
C ILE A 30 -9.94 13.54 -30.08
N GLU A 31 -9.31 14.70 -29.88
CA GLU A 31 -7.85 14.85 -29.98
C GLU A 31 -7.11 13.98 -28.95
N ILE A 32 -7.57 13.96 -27.71
CA ILE A 32 -7.00 13.10 -26.66
C ILE A 32 -7.22 11.63 -27.01
N TRP A 33 -8.42 11.29 -27.49
CA TRP A 33 -8.75 9.94 -27.92
C TRP A 33 -7.82 9.43 -29.02
N GLU A 34 -7.60 10.22 -30.07
CA GLU A 34 -6.70 9.86 -31.18
C GLU A 34 -5.25 9.73 -30.71
N SER A 35 -4.80 10.60 -29.81
CA SER A 35 -3.48 10.50 -29.20
C SER A 35 -3.31 9.22 -28.37
N ALA A 36 -4.29 8.92 -27.51
CA ALA A 36 -4.30 7.70 -26.70
C ALA A 36 -4.35 6.43 -27.58
N LEU A 37 -5.12 6.45 -28.68
CA LEU A 37 -5.17 5.34 -29.64
C LEU A 37 -3.82 5.12 -30.33
N ARG A 38 -3.13 6.20 -30.74
CA ARG A 38 -1.77 6.08 -31.32
C ARG A 38 -0.79 5.48 -30.32
N LYS A 39 -0.87 5.88 -29.05
CA LYS A 39 -0.06 5.27 -27.97
C LYS A 39 -0.40 3.79 -27.78
N LEU A 40 -1.69 3.43 -27.76
CA LEU A 40 -2.14 2.05 -27.65
C LEU A 40 -1.61 1.17 -28.80
N LYS A 41 -1.63 1.69 -30.03
CA LYS A 41 -1.11 1.03 -31.24
C LYS A 41 0.39 0.78 -31.20
N ALA A 42 1.15 1.66 -30.55
CA ALA A 42 2.60 1.54 -30.43
C ALA A 42 3.04 0.51 -29.38
N ILE A 43 2.15 0.12 -28.46
CA ILE A 43 2.46 -0.82 -27.38
C ILE A 43 2.36 -2.26 -27.88
N PRO A 44 3.42 -3.08 -27.74
CA PRO A 44 3.38 -4.49 -28.12
C PRO A 44 2.26 -5.27 -27.42
N ASP A 45 1.72 -6.28 -28.09
CA ASP A 45 0.57 -7.02 -27.56
C ASP A 45 0.84 -7.79 -26.27
N SER A 46 2.09 -8.18 -26.04
CA SER A 46 2.52 -8.85 -24.81
C SER A 46 2.51 -7.92 -23.59
N LYS A 47 2.43 -6.60 -23.77
CA LYS A 47 2.57 -5.61 -22.71
C LYS A 47 1.23 -5.08 -22.21
N ILE A 48 0.41 -5.97 -21.66
CA ILE A 48 -0.94 -5.63 -21.20
C ILE A 48 -0.96 -4.53 -20.12
N LEU A 49 0.02 -4.50 -19.22
CA LEU A 49 0.09 -3.48 -18.16
C LEU A 49 0.34 -2.08 -18.75
N GLU A 50 1.18 -1.96 -19.79
CA GLU A 50 1.40 -0.69 -20.49
C GLU A 50 0.14 -0.23 -21.22
N LYS A 51 -0.64 -1.16 -21.79
CA LYS A 51 -1.93 -0.81 -22.42
C LYS A 51 -2.93 -0.30 -21.38
N LEU A 52 -3.05 -0.96 -20.24
CA LEU A 52 -3.90 -0.50 -19.14
C LEU A 52 -3.42 0.84 -18.58
N ARG A 53 -2.11 1.11 -18.54
CA ARG A 53 -1.54 2.36 -18.00
C ARG A 53 -2.08 3.63 -18.67
N ILE A 54 -2.49 3.56 -19.94
CA ILE A 54 -3.14 4.69 -20.61
C ILE A 54 -4.34 5.20 -19.80
N SER A 55 -5.14 4.30 -19.21
CA SER A 55 -6.29 4.68 -18.39
C SER A 55 -5.91 5.42 -17.10
N TYR A 56 -4.74 5.11 -16.52
CA TYR A 56 -4.18 5.79 -15.36
C TYR A 56 -3.65 7.18 -15.73
N GLU A 57 -2.95 7.29 -16.87
CA GLU A 57 -2.43 8.57 -17.35
C GLU A 57 -3.54 9.56 -17.75
N CYS A 58 -4.71 9.05 -18.12
CA CYS A 58 -5.92 9.85 -18.38
C CYS A 58 -6.70 10.25 -17.10
N LEU A 59 -6.22 9.91 -15.90
CA LEU A 59 -6.81 10.41 -14.66
C LEU A 59 -6.66 11.93 -14.57
N PRO A 60 -7.64 12.64 -13.96
CA PRO A 60 -7.78 14.09 -14.10
C PRO A 60 -6.63 14.88 -13.45
N ASP A 61 -6.02 14.34 -12.40
CA ASP A 61 -4.94 15.00 -11.66
C ASP A 61 -4.09 13.99 -10.89
N ASP A 62 -2.95 14.49 -10.39
CA ASP A 62 -2.00 13.72 -9.59
C ASP A 62 -2.59 13.24 -8.25
N ASN A 63 -3.63 13.90 -7.72
CA ASN A 63 -4.27 13.51 -6.46
C ASN A 63 -5.01 12.18 -6.65
N VAL A 64 -5.83 12.05 -7.71
CA VAL A 64 -6.55 10.81 -8.04
C VAL A 64 -5.57 9.70 -8.45
N GLN A 65 -4.49 10.04 -9.15
CA GLN A 65 -3.41 9.09 -9.46
C GLN A 65 -2.75 8.53 -8.20
N ASN A 66 -2.35 9.39 -7.26
CA ASN A 66 -1.76 8.97 -6.00
C ASN A 66 -2.74 8.17 -5.12
N LEU A 67 -4.02 8.53 -5.15
CA LEU A 67 -5.09 7.79 -4.48
C LEU A 67 -5.20 6.36 -5.02
N PHE A 68 -5.17 6.17 -6.34
CA PHE A 68 -5.15 4.85 -6.96
C PHE A 68 -3.94 4.02 -6.48
N LEU A 69 -2.73 4.59 -6.51
CA LEU A 69 -1.51 3.91 -6.07
C LEU A 69 -1.56 3.52 -4.59
N ASP A 70 -2.16 4.34 -3.73
CA ASP A 70 -2.34 3.99 -2.32
C ASP A 70 -3.36 2.86 -2.14
N ILE A 71 -4.46 2.89 -2.90
CA ILE A 71 -5.50 1.85 -2.84
C ILE A 71 -4.92 0.50 -3.26
N VAL A 72 -4.24 0.42 -4.41
CA VAL A 72 -3.71 -0.86 -4.91
C VAL A 72 -2.66 -1.47 -3.97
N CYS A 73 -1.91 -0.64 -3.24
CA CYS A 73 -0.87 -1.09 -2.31
C CYS A 73 -1.40 -1.46 -0.92
N PHE A 74 -2.31 -0.67 -0.37
CA PHE A 74 -2.64 -0.74 1.07
C PHE A 74 -4.12 -1.01 1.36
N PHE A 75 -5.02 -0.73 0.41
CA PHE A 75 -6.47 -0.77 0.64
C PHE A 75 -7.24 -1.73 -0.27
N ALA A 76 -6.57 -2.45 -1.17
CA ALA A 76 -7.20 -3.49 -1.97
C ALA A 76 -7.87 -4.54 -1.06
N GLY A 77 -9.15 -4.78 -1.29
CA GLY A 77 -10.01 -5.68 -0.51
C GLY A 77 -10.42 -5.17 0.88
N LYS A 78 -10.01 -3.95 1.28
CA LYS A 78 -10.40 -3.33 2.56
C LYS A 78 -11.77 -2.70 2.47
N ASP A 79 -12.37 -2.49 3.64
CA ASP A 79 -13.62 -1.74 3.77
C ASP A 79 -13.44 -0.29 3.29
N LYS A 80 -14.42 0.20 2.53
CA LYS A 80 -14.43 1.51 1.88
C LYS A 80 -14.44 2.63 2.90
N ASP A 81 -15.29 2.55 3.92
CA ASP A 81 -15.44 3.64 4.90
C ASP A 81 -14.18 3.77 5.75
N TYR A 82 -13.56 2.63 6.09
CA TYR A 82 -12.24 2.59 6.70
C TYR A 82 -11.17 3.26 5.81
N ALA A 83 -11.12 2.90 4.53
CA ALA A 83 -10.15 3.47 3.60
C ALA A 83 -10.35 4.98 3.40
N VAL A 84 -11.60 5.44 3.21
CA VAL A 84 -11.95 6.86 3.08
C VAL A 84 -11.49 7.65 4.30
N THR A 85 -11.76 7.12 5.50
CA THR A 85 -11.33 7.77 6.74
C THR A 85 -9.84 8.05 6.71
N ILE A 86 -9.01 7.02 6.46
CA ILE A 86 -7.55 7.16 6.45
C ILE A 86 -7.03 8.07 5.33
N LEU A 87 -7.57 7.91 4.12
CA LEU A 87 -7.13 8.66 2.95
C LEU A 87 -7.52 10.15 3.07
N ASP A 88 -8.68 10.48 3.61
CA ASP A 88 -9.06 11.87 3.91
C ASP A 88 -8.16 12.48 4.99
N GLY A 89 -7.76 11.69 5.99
CA GLY A 89 -6.74 12.10 6.96
C GLY A 89 -5.41 12.49 6.29
N CYS A 90 -5.03 11.77 5.24
CA CYS A 90 -3.86 12.07 4.42
C CYS A 90 -4.02 13.30 3.51
N GLY A 91 -5.19 13.94 3.49
CA GLY A 91 -5.46 15.13 2.68
C GLY A 91 -5.96 14.84 1.27
N PHE A 92 -6.45 13.63 0.99
CA PHE A 92 -7.18 13.35 -0.23
C PHE A 92 -8.64 13.81 -0.12
N PHE A 93 -9.27 14.01 -1.29
CA PHE A 93 -10.73 14.08 -1.40
C PHE A 93 -11.25 12.69 -1.78
N SER A 94 -11.14 11.72 -0.86
CA SER A 94 -11.21 10.30 -1.18
C SER A 94 -12.56 9.88 -1.74
N VAL A 95 -13.66 10.48 -1.26
CA VAL A 95 -15.01 10.18 -1.77
C VAL A 95 -15.11 10.49 -3.26
N VAL A 96 -14.64 11.67 -3.68
CA VAL A 96 -14.65 12.11 -5.08
C VAL A 96 -13.67 11.27 -5.90
N GLY A 97 -12.45 11.10 -5.39
CA GLY A 97 -11.42 10.34 -6.10
C GLY A 97 -11.79 8.86 -6.29
N ILE A 98 -12.38 8.20 -5.28
CA ILE A 98 -12.87 6.83 -5.39
C ILE A 98 -13.99 6.73 -6.44
N GLN A 99 -14.91 7.70 -6.48
CA GLN A 99 -15.96 7.71 -7.50
C GLN A 99 -15.36 7.81 -8.91
N ILE A 100 -14.39 8.70 -9.13
CA ILE A 100 -13.68 8.82 -10.41
C ILE A 100 -13.02 7.49 -10.79
N LEU A 101 -12.35 6.81 -9.85
CA LEU A 101 -11.72 5.51 -10.11
C LEU A 101 -12.74 4.42 -10.48
N VAL A 102 -13.94 4.45 -9.88
CA VAL A 102 -15.05 3.55 -10.22
C VAL A 102 -15.60 3.85 -11.61
N ASP A 103 -15.83 5.12 -11.93
CA ASP A 103 -16.34 5.56 -13.24
C ASP A 103 -15.36 5.18 -14.37
N ARG A 104 -14.05 5.25 -14.08
CA ARG A 104 -12.96 4.84 -14.98
C ARG A 104 -12.70 3.33 -14.98
N CYS A 105 -13.52 2.55 -14.28
CA CYS A 105 -13.39 1.09 -14.15
C CYS A 105 -12.04 0.61 -13.60
N LEU A 106 -11.27 1.49 -12.96
CA LEU A 106 -10.00 1.20 -12.31
C LEU A 106 -10.18 0.58 -10.91
N LEU A 107 -11.37 0.74 -10.35
CA LEU A 107 -11.78 0.29 -9.04
C LEU A 107 -13.24 -0.18 -9.11
N ALA A 108 -13.61 -1.13 -8.26
CA ALA A 108 -14.99 -1.53 -8.02
C ALA A 108 -15.28 -1.51 -6.52
N ILE A 109 -16.55 -1.33 -6.16
CA ILE A 109 -17.01 -1.44 -4.77
C ILE A 109 -17.99 -2.61 -4.69
N GLU A 110 -17.63 -3.63 -3.93
CA GLU A 110 -18.47 -4.81 -3.72
C GLU A 110 -18.59 -5.08 -2.22
N HIS A 111 -19.81 -5.18 -1.70
CA HIS A 111 -20.05 -5.41 -0.26
C HIS A 111 -19.28 -4.42 0.64
N ASN A 112 -19.27 -3.14 0.27
CA ASN A 112 -18.49 -2.07 0.90
C ASN A 112 -16.96 -2.26 0.88
N LYS A 113 -16.42 -3.13 0.00
CA LYS A 113 -14.97 -3.34 -0.13
C LYS A 113 -14.42 -2.75 -1.41
N LEU A 114 -13.22 -2.19 -1.33
CA LEU A 114 -12.47 -1.67 -2.47
C LEU A 114 -11.86 -2.81 -3.28
N MET A 115 -12.51 -3.21 -4.36
CA MET A 115 -12.07 -4.31 -5.21
C MET A 115 -11.25 -3.78 -6.39
N VAL A 116 -10.00 -4.20 -6.49
CA VAL A 116 -9.11 -3.88 -7.62
C VAL A 116 -8.85 -5.16 -8.41
N HIS A 117 -9.08 -5.12 -9.71
CA HIS A 117 -8.76 -6.28 -10.57
C HIS A 117 -7.25 -6.55 -10.54
N GLN A 118 -6.85 -7.83 -10.49
CA GLN A 118 -5.44 -8.25 -10.37
C GLN A 118 -4.50 -7.53 -11.36
N LEU A 119 -4.85 -7.49 -12.65
CA LEU A 119 -4.08 -6.76 -13.67
C LEU A 119 -3.93 -5.25 -13.40
N LEU A 120 -4.94 -4.59 -12.83
CA LEU A 120 -4.85 -3.17 -12.47
C LEU A 120 -3.97 -2.97 -11.24
N GLN A 121 -4.02 -3.92 -10.30
CA GLN A 121 -3.14 -3.93 -9.15
C GLN A 121 -1.68 -4.15 -9.58
N ASP A 122 -1.44 -5.08 -10.51
CA ASP A 122 -0.11 -5.32 -11.11
C ASP A 122 0.41 -4.11 -11.87
N MET A 123 -0.46 -3.43 -12.63
CA MET A 123 -0.13 -2.17 -13.30
C MET A 123 0.29 -1.09 -12.29
N GLY A 124 -0.47 -0.88 -11.21
CA GLY A 124 -0.14 0.09 -10.18
C GLY A 124 1.18 -0.24 -9.47
N ARG A 125 1.43 -1.52 -9.17
CA ARG A 125 2.71 -1.99 -8.60
C ARG A 125 3.89 -1.76 -9.56
N GLU A 126 3.68 -1.96 -10.85
CA GLU A 126 4.70 -1.74 -11.86
C GLU A 126 5.07 -0.26 -11.99
N ILE A 127 4.08 0.65 -11.93
CA ILE A 127 4.32 2.10 -11.86
C ILE A 127 5.22 2.45 -10.67
N ILE A 128 4.95 1.89 -9.49
CA ILE A 128 5.76 2.13 -8.28
C ILE A 128 7.16 1.52 -8.43
N ARG A 129 7.27 0.35 -9.06
CA ARG A 129 8.56 -0.29 -9.34
C ARG A 129 9.43 0.59 -10.24
N GLU A 130 8.83 1.24 -11.23
CA GLU A 130 9.52 2.14 -12.16
C GLU A 130 10.03 3.43 -11.49
N GLU A 131 9.44 3.87 -10.37
CA GLU A 131 9.96 5.03 -9.61
C GLU A 131 11.40 4.81 -9.11
N SER A 132 11.74 3.56 -8.80
CA SER A 132 13.07 3.13 -8.40
C SER A 132 13.25 1.63 -8.68
N PRO A 133 13.73 1.28 -9.89
CA PRO A 133 13.83 -0.12 -10.31
C PRO A 133 14.86 -0.94 -9.54
N TRP A 134 15.92 -0.28 -9.07
CA TRP A 134 17.10 -0.92 -8.46
C TRP A 134 17.13 -0.79 -6.95
N GLU A 135 16.39 0.17 -6.38
CA GLU A 135 16.37 0.43 -4.95
C GLU A 135 14.92 0.45 -4.42
N PRO A 136 14.41 -0.69 -3.94
CA PRO A 136 13.06 -0.76 -3.37
C PRO A 136 12.85 0.21 -2.20
N SER A 137 13.88 0.49 -1.40
CA SER A 137 13.85 1.47 -0.30
C SER A 137 13.65 2.92 -0.73
N SER A 138 13.79 3.20 -2.04
CA SER A 138 13.62 4.51 -2.64
C SER A 138 12.27 4.66 -3.38
N GLN A 139 11.40 3.64 -3.32
CA GLN A 139 10.03 3.70 -3.85
C GLN A 139 9.10 4.47 -2.90
N SER A 140 8.07 5.12 -3.44
CA SER A 140 7.12 5.88 -2.64
C SER A 140 6.15 5.01 -1.84
N ARG A 141 5.83 3.80 -2.32
CA ARG A 141 5.00 2.81 -1.60
C ARG A 141 5.74 1.49 -1.41
N ILE A 142 5.94 1.12 -0.16
CA ILE A 142 6.52 -0.18 0.22
C ILE A 142 5.38 -1.13 0.58
N TRP A 143 4.97 -1.96 -0.38
CA TRP A 143 3.88 -2.92 -0.21
C TRP A 143 4.36 -4.36 0.06
N LYS A 144 5.62 -4.68 -0.25
CA LYS A 144 6.22 -5.99 0.04
C LYS A 144 6.74 -6.00 1.48
N HIS A 145 6.23 -6.92 2.29
CA HIS A 145 6.62 -7.03 3.70
C HIS A 145 8.12 -7.30 3.89
N LYS A 146 8.74 -8.08 2.99
CA LYS A 146 10.19 -8.33 3.02
C LYS A 146 11.02 -7.05 2.82
N ASP A 147 10.58 -6.18 1.91
CA ASP A 147 11.28 -4.92 1.65
C ASP A 147 11.11 -3.97 2.84
N ALA A 148 9.91 -3.89 3.40
CA ALA A 148 9.63 -3.13 4.63
C ALA A 148 10.49 -3.62 5.81
N PHE A 149 10.61 -4.94 5.98
CA PHE A 149 11.46 -5.54 7.01
C PHE A 149 12.93 -5.12 6.86
N ASN A 150 13.48 -5.27 5.65
CA ASN A 150 14.87 -4.90 5.36
C ASN A 150 15.12 -3.40 5.58
N ILE A 151 14.14 -2.57 5.24
CA ILE A 151 14.20 -1.12 5.44
C ILE A 151 14.29 -0.78 6.94
N PHE A 152 13.48 -1.41 7.78
CA PHE A 152 13.54 -1.17 9.22
C PHE A 152 14.82 -1.75 9.84
N GLN A 153 15.20 -2.97 9.46
CA GLN A 153 16.40 -3.64 9.98
C GLN A 153 17.68 -2.86 9.62
N GLY A 154 17.82 -2.47 8.35
CA GLY A 154 18.98 -1.72 7.86
C GLY A 154 18.87 -0.20 8.08
N LYS A 155 17.76 0.27 8.65
CA LYS A 155 17.41 1.69 8.79
C LYS A 155 17.52 2.46 7.47
N THR A 156 17.34 1.81 6.31
CA THR A 156 17.60 2.36 4.97
C THR A 156 16.44 3.17 4.39
N GLY A 157 15.48 3.55 5.23
CA GLY A 157 14.35 4.39 4.84
C GLY A 157 14.79 5.69 4.19
N THR A 158 14.05 6.11 3.16
CA THR A 158 14.31 7.36 2.44
C THR A 158 13.16 8.34 2.63
N GLU A 159 13.39 9.61 2.34
CA GLU A 159 12.35 10.64 2.38
C GLU A 159 11.29 10.48 1.28
N ARG A 160 11.52 9.59 0.31
CA ARG A 160 10.59 9.30 -0.79
C ARG A 160 9.42 8.43 -0.33
N ILE A 161 9.62 7.63 0.72
CA ILE A 161 8.60 6.72 1.24
C ILE A 161 7.41 7.53 1.78
N GLN A 162 6.24 7.29 1.19
CA GLN A 162 4.96 7.88 1.58
C GLN A 162 4.05 6.86 2.26
N GLY A 163 4.16 5.58 1.89
CA GLY A 163 3.36 4.51 2.47
C GLY A 163 4.19 3.26 2.72
N LEU A 164 3.93 2.58 3.83
CA LEU A 164 4.63 1.35 4.19
C LEU A 164 3.70 0.38 4.92
N VAL A 165 3.74 -0.90 4.52
CA VAL A 165 3.08 -1.99 5.25
C VAL A 165 4.07 -3.08 5.65
N LEU A 166 4.03 -3.45 6.93
CA LEU A 166 4.78 -4.57 7.47
C LEU A 166 3.86 -5.46 8.30
N ASP A 167 3.72 -6.71 7.86
CA ASP A 167 3.10 -7.76 8.65
C ASP A 167 4.14 -8.85 8.88
N ILE A 168 4.60 -9.00 10.12
CA ILE A 168 5.64 -9.97 10.48
C ILE A 168 5.17 -11.41 10.22
N ARG A 169 3.86 -11.68 10.28
CA ARG A 169 3.30 -13.02 9.99
C ARG A 169 3.55 -13.42 8.54
N MET A 170 3.48 -12.45 7.63
CA MET A 170 3.70 -12.66 6.19
C MET A 170 5.17 -12.94 5.84
N LEU A 171 6.10 -12.71 6.77
CA LEU A 171 7.50 -13.10 6.60
C LEU A 171 7.73 -14.58 6.94
N LYS A 172 6.99 -15.11 7.92
CA LYS A 172 7.07 -16.50 8.37
C LYS A 172 6.49 -17.49 7.35
N GLU A 173 5.48 -17.07 6.58
CA GLU A 173 4.88 -17.90 5.52
C GLU A 173 5.84 -18.13 4.34
N VAL A 174 6.79 -17.23 4.10
CA VAL A 174 7.80 -17.38 3.02
C VAL A 174 8.81 -18.48 3.34
N GLU A 175 9.06 -18.78 4.62
CA GLU A 175 9.97 -19.86 5.04
C GLU A 175 9.40 -21.27 4.77
N TYR A 176 8.07 -21.41 4.62
CA TYR A 176 7.41 -22.71 4.42
C TYR A 176 7.32 -23.18 2.96
N VAL A 177 7.65 -22.34 1.97
CA VAL A 177 7.67 -22.71 0.53
C VAL A 177 9.09 -22.85 -0.03
N GLY A 178 10.12 -22.63 0.79
CA GLY A 178 11.50 -22.93 0.43
C GLY A 178 12.45 -22.73 1.61
N GLN A 179 12.92 -23.83 2.20
CA GLN A 179 14.10 -23.80 3.06
C GLN A 179 15.26 -23.15 2.28
N LYS A 180 16.10 -22.24 2.78
CA LYS A 180 16.69 -22.03 4.11
C LYS A 180 17.04 -20.54 4.25
N LEU A 181 16.69 -19.88 5.35
CA LEU A 181 17.60 -18.91 5.97
C LEU A 181 18.56 -19.71 6.86
N ASN A 182 19.85 -19.38 6.80
CA ASN A 182 20.88 -20.12 7.53
C ASN A 182 20.66 -19.98 9.04
N ARG A 183 20.64 -21.11 9.73
CA ARG A 183 20.31 -21.27 11.16
C ARG A 183 21.37 -20.72 12.13
N ASN A 184 22.30 -19.87 11.66
CA ASN A 184 23.46 -19.45 12.45
C ASN A 184 23.42 -17.98 12.89
N ASP A 185 22.42 -17.19 12.51
CA ASP A 185 22.32 -15.77 12.93
C ASP A 185 21.29 -15.52 14.06
N VAL A 186 20.70 -16.57 14.65
CA VAL A 186 19.59 -16.44 15.64
C VAL A 186 19.87 -17.11 16.99
N GLU A 187 20.98 -17.82 17.18
CA GLU A 187 21.28 -18.49 18.46
C GLU A 187 22.49 -17.89 19.16
N HIS A 188 22.34 -16.67 19.70
CA HIS A 188 23.20 -16.23 20.80
C HIS A 188 22.57 -15.11 21.65
N TRP A 189 21.37 -15.34 22.21
CA TRP A 189 20.90 -14.55 23.35
C TRP A 189 20.29 -15.49 24.40
N GLN A 190 21.16 -16.21 25.10
CA GLN A 190 20.89 -16.57 26.49
C GLN A 190 21.12 -15.31 27.32
N PHE A 191 20.07 -14.76 27.93
CA PHE A 191 20.25 -13.92 29.10
C PHE A 191 19.26 -14.34 30.19
N GLU A 192 19.86 -14.60 31.34
CA GLU A 192 19.21 -14.80 32.63
C GLU A 192 18.28 -13.63 32.93
N CYS A 193 17.05 -13.94 33.33
CA CYS A 193 16.13 -12.97 33.90
C CYS A 193 16.61 -12.57 35.30
N PRO A 194 16.80 -11.28 35.60
CA PRO A 194 16.79 -10.82 36.98
C PRO A 194 15.36 -10.96 37.53
N ALA A 195 15.22 -11.74 38.59
CA ALA A 195 14.00 -11.86 39.37
C ALA A 195 13.77 -10.56 40.15
N ASP A 196 12.85 -9.72 39.69
CA ASP A 196 11.90 -8.94 40.50
C ASP A 196 11.32 -7.80 39.64
N VAL A 197 10.06 -7.94 39.18
CA VAL A 197 9.01 -6.93 39.43
C VAL A 197 7.67 -7.65 39.43
N ARG A 198 6.95 -7.46 40.55
CA ARG A 198 5.64 -8.02 40.86
C ARG A 198 4.56 -7.59 39.86
N SER A 199 3.81 -8.60 39.42
CA SER A 199 2.39 -8.64 39.06
C SER A 199 1.61 -7.34 38.89
N LEU A 200 0.86 -7.24 37.80
CA LEU A 200 -0.54 -6.81 37.85
C LEU A 200 -1.39 -7.71 36.92
N ARG A 201 -2.23 -8.54 37.56
CA ARG A 201 -3.44 -9.11 36.95
C ARG A 201 -4.47 -8.00 36.75
N MET A 202 -5.40 -8.19 35.81
CA MET A 202 -6.86 -7.99 35.91
C MET A 202 -7.45 -7.90 34.49
N THR A 203 -8.10 -8.95 33.98
CA THR A 203 -9.55 -9.26 33.94
C THR A 203 -10.32 -8.63 32.78
N ASP A 204 -11.04 -9.50 32.06
CA ASP A 204 -12.06 -9.19 31.07
C ASP A 204 -13.01 -8.07 31.48
N ALA A 205 -13.34 -7.20 30.53
CA ALA A 205 -14.60 -6.47 30.51
C ALA A 205 -15.03 -6.17 29.07
N ASN A 206 -16.06 -6.90 28.64
CA ASN A 206 -16.90 -6.58 27.50
C ASN A 206 -17.65 -5.26 27.76
N SER A 207 -17.58 -4.27 26.86
CA SER A 207 -18.60 -3.22 26.76
C SER A 207 -18.54 -2.48 25.42
N GLN A 208 -19.72 -2.31 24.82
CA GLN A 208 -19.98 -1.47 23.66
C GLN A 208 -19.66 -0.01 23.97
N GLY A 209 -18.98 0.65 23.04
CA GLY A 209 -18.80 2.11 23.06
C GLY A 209 -17.76 2.51 22.03
N ARG A 210 -18.10 3.44 21.13
CA ARG A 210 -17.14 4.13 20.27
C ARG A 210 -16.08 4.78 21.16
N GLN A 211 -14.96 4.11 21.34
CA GLN A 211 -13.78 4.71 21.94
C GLN A 211 -12.92 5.23 20.79
N SER A 212 -12.86 6.56 20.68
CA SER A 212 -11.76 7.23 20.00
C SER A 212 -10.50 6.86 20.77
N LEU A 213 -9.84 5.77 20.36
CA LEU A 213 -8.57 5.35 20.94
C LEU A 213 -7.61 6.51 20.72
N THR A 214 -7.12 7.09 21.82
CA THR A 214 -6.14 8.16 21.72
C THR A 214 -4.90 7.64 20.97
N PHE A 215 -4.16 8.53 20.29
CA PHE A 215 -2.90 8.22 19.58
C PHE A 215 -2.04 7.17 20.31
N LEU A 216 -1.95 7.29 21.64
CA LEU A 216 -1.16 6.41 22.50
C LEU A 216 -1.78 5.02 22.72
N GLU A 217 -3.09 4.85 22.61
CA GLU A 217 -3.80 3.58 22.82
C GLU A 217 -3.75 2.66 21.60
N LEU A 218 -3.91 3.21 20.39
CA LEU A 218 -3.71 2.47 19.13
C LEU A 218 -2.29 1.90 19.06
N PHE A 219 -1.32 2.70 19.48
CA PHE A 219 0.08 2.34 19.46
C PHE A 219 0.55 1.60 20.72
N ARG A 220 -0.15 1.69 21.87
CA ARG A 220 0.24 1.00 23.11
C ARG A 220 0.50 -0.48 22.87
N ASN A 221 -0.29 -1.13 22.02
CA ASN A 221 -0.13 -2.54 21.69
C ASN A 221 1.10 -2.81 20.79
N VAL A 222 1.41 -1.91 19.85
CA VAL A 222 2.64 -1.94 19.01
C VAL A 222 3.89 -1.76 19.87
N PHE A 223 3.80 -1.00 20.97
CA PHE A 223 4.92 -0.68 21.86
C PHE A 223 4.88 -1.45 23.20
N SER A 224 4.03 -2.47 23.36
CA SER A 224 3.89 -3.25 24.61
C SER A 224 4.84 -4.45 24.71
N GLU A 225 5.39 -4.68 25.91
CA GLU A 225 6.49 -5.62 26.19
C GLU A 225 6.10 -7.12 26.30
N THR A 226 4.86 -7.53 26.05
CA THR A 226 4.53 -8.97 26.17
C THR A 226 4.64 -9.73 24.84
N SER A 227 5.59 -10.68 24.83
CA SER A 227 5.91 -11.81 23.93
C SER A 227 6.28 -11.58 22.44
N ASN A 228 7.34 -12.30 22.04
CA ASN A 228 7.79 -12.82 20.72
C ASN A 228 7.73 -11.97 19.41
N GLY A 229 7.45 -10.67 19.47
CA GLY A 229 7.52 -9.78 18.29
C GLY A 229 8.95 -9.37 17.93
N ILE A 230 9.25 -9.19 16.63
CA ILE A 230 10.55 -8.63 16.20
C ILE A 230 10.60 -7.15 16.58
N LEU A 231 11.71 -6.76 17.22
CA LEU A 231 11.94 -5.43 17.75
C LEU A 231 12.77 -4.58 16.78
N PHE A 232 12.24 -3.41 16.41
CA PHE A 232 12.94 -2.40 15.61
C PHE A 232 13.22 -1.15 16.45
N GLU A 233 14.17 -0.33 16.00
CA GLU A 233 14.42 0.97 16.61
C GLU A 233 13.63 2.07 15.88
N ILE A 234 13.06 3.01 16.63
CA ILE A 234 12.24 4.12 16.09
C ILE A 234 13.07 5.06 15.21
N ASP A 235 14.39 5.11 15.40
CA ASP A 235 15.28 5.92 14.55
C ASP A 235 15.32 5.42 13.08
N ALA A 236 14.81 4.21 12.79
CA ALA A 236 14.58 3.74 11.43
C ALA A 236 13.64 4.67 10.63
N PHE A 237 12.75 5.41 11.32
CA PHE A 237 11.87 6.40 10.70
C PHE A 237 12.52 7.76 10.47
N SER A 238 13.72 8.02 11.00
CA SER A 238 14.36 9.35 11.01
C SER A 238 14.44 10.03 9.64
N ARG A 239 14.57 9.23 8.57
CA ARG A 239 14.65 9.69 7.18
C ARG A 239 13.31 9.70 6.44
N MET A 240 12.27 9.04 6.97
CA MET A 240 10.97 8.84 6.30
C MET A 240 10.00 10.02 6.52
N LYS A 241 10.44 11.23 6.17
CA LYS A 241 9.71 12.48 6.49
C LYS A 241 8.38 12.67 5.75
N LYS A 242 8.16 11.96 4.65
CA LYS A 242 6.91 12.01 3.85
C LYS A 242 5.96 10.86 4.15
N LEU A 243 6.28 10.00 5.12
CA LEU A 243 5.44 8.85 5.48
C LEU A 243 4.10 9.34 6.02
N ARG A 244 3.01 8.93 5.34
CA ARG A 244 1.63 9.30 5.66
C ARG A 244 0.72 8.09 5.84
N ILE A 245 1.09 6.93 5.31
CA ILE A 245 0.40 5.65 5.55
C ILE A 245 1.38 4.67 6.19
N LEU A 246 1.02 4.14 7.36
CA LEU A 246 1.81 3.13 8.05
C LEU A 246 0.88 2.04 8.58
N GLN A 247 1.04 0.81 8.09
CA GLN A 247 0.30 -0.36 8.55
C GLN A 247 1.28 -1.37 9.13
N LEU A 248 1.19 -1.63 10.43
CA LEU A 248 2.09 -2.51 11.17
C LEU A 248 1.29 -3.61 11.85
N THR A 249 1.70 -4.86 11.65
CA THR A 249 1.15 -6.03 12.34
C THR A 249 2.28 -6.87 12.92
N GLU A 250 2.21 -7.15 14.22
CA GLU A 250 3.22 -7.91 14.99
C GLU A 250 4.65 -7.31 14.98
N ALA A 251 4.81 -6.06 14.56
CA ALA A 251 6.06 -5.33 14.65
C ALA A 251 6.12 -4.53 15.96
N LYS A 252 7.24 -4.59 16.67
CA LYS A 252 7.48 -3.80 17.88
C LYS A 252 8.58 -2.79 17.64
N PHE A 253 8.51 -1.64 18.31
CA PHE A 253 9.48 -0.57 18.13
C PHE A 253 9.96 -0.06 19.50
N THR A 254 11.22 0.39 19.60
CA THR A 254 11.82 0.96 20.82
C THR A 254 12.62 2.21 20.54
N GLY A 255 12.85 3.02 21.58
CA GLY A 255 13.64 4.25 21.50
C GLY A 255 12.79 5.52 21.60
N SER A 256 13.37 6.63 21.14
CA SER A 256 12.73 7.95 21.29
C SER A 256 11.73 8.23 20.16
N TYR A 257 10.52 8.65 20.55
CA TYR A 257 9.45 9.09 19.64
C TYR A 257 9.79 10.38 18.86
N GLN A 258 10.90 11.05 19.16
CA GLN A 258 11.32 12.26 18.42
C GLN A 258 11.56 12.00 16.92
N TRP A 259 11.87 10.75 16.55
CA TRP A 259 12.10 10.33 15.17
C TRP A 259 10.85 9.84 14.45
N PHE A 260 9.71 9.80 15.15
CA PHE A 260 8.46 9.34 14.56
C PHE A 260 7.92 10.37 13.55
N PRO A 261 7.45 9.96 12.36
CA PRO A 261 7.04 10.89 11.32
C PRO A 261 5.83 11.73 11.76
N LYS A 262 6.02 13.06 11.83
CA LYS A 262 4.96 14.01 12.21
C LYS A 262 3.82 14.10 11.20
N SER A 263 4.07 13.67 9.96
CA SER A 263 3.09 13.61 8.86
C SER A 263 2.08 12.48 9.00
N LEU A 264 2.35 11.49 9.87
CA LEU A 264 1.38 10.46 10.20
C LEU A 264 0.27 11.07 11.04
N LYS A 265 -0.80 11.48 10.37
CA LYS A 265 -2.05 11.84 11.02
C LYS A 265 -2.72 10.56 11.47
N LEU A 266 -2.94 10.43 12.77
CA LEU A 266 -3.68 9.33 13.34
C LEU A 266 -5.15 9.67 13.38
N LEU A 267 -5.93 8.74 12.86
CA LEU A 267 -7.39 8.76 12.83
C LEU A 267 -7.90 7.65 13.73
#